data_AF-X1RLB8-F1
#
_entry.id   AF-X1RLB8-F1
#
_cell.length_a   1.000
_cell.length_b   1.000
_cell.length_c   1.000
_cell.angle_alpha   90.00
_cell.angle_beta   90.00
_cell.angle_gamma   90.00
#
_symmetry.space_group_name_H-M   'P 1'
#
loop_
_entity.id
_entity.type
_entity.pdbx_description
1 polymer ?
#
loop_
_entity_poly.entity_id
_entity_poly.type
_entity_poly.pdbx_seq_one_letter_code
_entity_poly.pdbx_strand_id
1 'polypeptide(L)'
;LAGPDALRLELLPMGRAPYELGHLYRKHPAEEFFGDSCAAELTRGWHFHIDNYFNYITGYCGGLSLGDARDLESICEGVRLDDRPILSALVTGMGELYRFAVEEFGYEEAPDGYISKCHLCVDIRKHVARRTGEFKELRPREFYSRLDIWRKI
;
A
#
# COMPACT_ATOMS: atom_id res chain seq x y z
N LEU A 1 -20.65 -22.09 -2.99
CA LEU A 1 -20.16 -21.61 -4.31
C LEU A 1 -19.28 -20.43 -4.02
N ALA A 2 -17.98 -20.58 -4.20
CA ALA A 2 -17.01 -19.56 -3.86
C ALA A 2 -17.16 -18.42 -4.88
N GLY A 3 -17.33 -17.17 -4.42
CA GLY A 3 -17.52 -16.01 -5.29
C GLY A 3 -16.31 -15.75 -6.19
N PRO A 4 -16.38 -14.77 -7.12
CA PRO A 4 -15.24 -14.39 -7.98
C PRO A 4 -13.93 -14.13 -7.20
N ASP A 5 -13.99 -13.85 -5.91
CA ASP A 5 -12.84 -13.68 -5.01
C ASP A 5 -12.09 -14.97 -4.67
N ALA A 6 -12.69 -16.15 -4.86
CA ALA A 6 -12.09 -17.42 -4.48
C ALA A 6 -11.01 -17.93 -5.44
N LEU A 7 -10.97 -17.38 -6.66
CA LEU A 7 -9.90 -17.63 -7.64
C LEU A 7 -8.68 -16.73 -7.42
N ARG A 8 -8.78 -15.72 -6.54
CA ARG A 8 -7.65 -14.89 -6.07
C ARG A 8 -7.08 -15.51 -4.79
N LEU A 9 -6.65 -16.77 -4.88
CA LEU A 9 -5.96 -17.52 -3.81
C LEU A 9 -5.01 -16.57 -3.05
N GLU A 10 -5.16 -16.54 -1.72
CA GLU A 10 -4.63 -15.58 -0.71
C GLU A 10 -3.14 -15.21 -0.82
N LEU A 11 -2.75 -14.64 -1.96
CA LEU A 11 -1.43 -14.08 -2.14
C LEU A 11 -1.53 -12.60 -1.80
N LEU A 12 -0.73 -12.18 -0.83
CA LEU A 12 -0.45 -10.78 -0.51
C LEU A 12 0.91 -10.41 -1.11
N PRO A 13 1.08 -10.38 -2.46
CA PRO A 13 2.35 -10.05 -3.05
C PRO A 13 2.56 -8.55 -2.82
N MET A 14 3.37 -8.26 -1.81
CA MET A 14 3.68 -6.93 -1.33
C MET A 14 5.19 -6.70 -1.40
N GLY A 15 5.62 -5.44 -1.29
CA GLY A 15 7.02 -5.08 -1.34
C GLY A 15 7.65 -5.46 -2.68
N ARG A 16 8.73 -6.25 -2.65
CA ARG A 16 9.49 -6.63 -3.86
C ARG A 16 8.89 -7.78 -4.65
N ALA A 17 8.05 -8.62 -4.03
CA ALA A 17 7.55 -9.83 -4.67
C ALA A 17 6.80 -9.56 -5.99
N PRO A 18 5.92 -8.55 -6.10
CA PRO A 18 5.26 -8.23 -7.37
C PRO A 18 6.21 -7.82 -8.49
N TYR A 19 7.28 -7.11 -8.15
CA TYR A 19 8.23 -6.61 -9.15
C TYR A 19 9.13 -7.74 -9.70
N GLU A 20 9.56 -8.66 -8.84
CA GLU A 20 10.47 -9.75 -9.22
C GLU A 20 9.73 -10.99 -9.76
N LEU A 21 8.64 -11.38 -9.08
CA LEU A 21 7.92 -12.63 -9.34
C LEU A 21 6.57 -12.40 -10.03
N GLY A 22 6.20 -11.16 -10.34
CA GLY A 22 4.92 -10.84 -10.97
C GLY A 22 4.74 -11.44 -12.38
N HIS A 23 5.82 -11.88 -13.02
CA HIS A 23 5.77 -12.62 -14.29
C HIS A 23 5.15 -14.03 -14.15
N LEU A 24 5.02 -14.55 -12.92
CA LEU A 24 4.38 -15.84 -12.64
C LEU A 24 2.86 -15.76 -12.53
N TYR A 25 2.30 -14.54 -12.56
CA TYR A 25 0.88 -14.28 -12.32
C TYR A 25 0.26 -13.52 -13.48
N ARG A 26 -1.06 -13.66 -13.63
CA ARG A 26 -1.83 -12.81 -14.52
C ARG A 26 -1.80 -11.37 -14.01
N LYS A 27 -1.62 -10.43 -14.92
CA LYS A 27 -1.69 -8.99 -14.65
C LYS A 27 -2.99 -8.41 -15.17
N HIS A 28 -3.43 -7.35 -14.50
CA HIS A 28 -4.72 -6.72 -14.66
C HIS A 28 -4.54 -5.19 -14.65
N PRO A 29 -5.36 -4.43 -15.39
CA PRO A 29 -5.30 -2.98 -15.36
C PRO A 29 -5.69 -2.44 -13.97
N ALA A 30 -5.27 -1.22 -13.64
CA ALA A 30 -5.51 -0.59 -12.35
C ALA A 30 -7.01 -0.53 -12.02
N GLU A 31 -7.84 -0.25 -13.02
CA GLU A 31 -9.29 -0.12 -12.90
C GLU A 31 -9.99 -1.36 -12.32
N GLU A 32 -9.42 -2.56 -12.52
CA GLU A 32 -9.97 -3.79 -11.96
C GLU A 32 -9.99 -3.78 -10.42
N PHE A 33 -9.09 -3.00 -9.80
CA PHE A 33 -8.95 -2.92 -8.36
C PHE A 33 -9.65 -1.71 -7.74
N PHE A 34 -10.26 -0.80 -8.53
CA PHE A 34 -10.77 0.47 -8.01
C PHE A 34 -11.89 0.34 -6.98
N GLY A 35 -12.68 -0.74 -7.07
CA GLY A 35 -13.72 -1.07 -6.09
C GLY A 35 -13.20 -1.65 -4.78
N ASP A 36 -11.92 -2.02 -4.70
CA ASP A 36 -11.34 -2.59 -3.48
C ASP A 36 -10.91 -1.48 -2.51
N SER A 37 -11.06 -1.72 -1.20
CA SER A 37 -10.51 -0.87 -0.14
C SER A 37 -9.61 -1.65 0.81
N CYS A 38 -8.89 -0.92 1.67
CA CYS A 38 -8.04 -1.50 2.72
C CYS A 38 -8.64 -1.32 4.13
N ALA A 39 -9.90 -0.89 4.25
CA ALA A 39 -10.53 -0.63 5.55
C ALA A 39 -10.48 -1.85 6.48
N ALA A 40 -10.82 -3.04 5.96
CA ALA A 40 -10.78 -4.27 6.72
C ALA A 40 -9.35 -4.67 7.12
N GLU A 41 -8.39 -4.56 6.21
CA GLU A 41 -6.99 -4.92 6.47
C GLU A 41 -6.32 -3.99 7.47
N LEU A 42 -6.59 -2.68 7.38
CA LEU A 42 -5.97 -1.66 8.23
C LEU A 42 -6.53 -1.64 9.65
N THR A 43 -7.77 -2.11 9.85
CA THR A 43 -8.47 -2.12 11.15
C THR A 43 -8.48 -3.50 11.84
N ARG A 44 -7.75 -4.50 11.29
CA ARG A 44 -7.62 -5.83 11.92
C ARG A 44 -6.95 -5.72 13.30
N GLY A 45 -7.72 -6.00 14.35
CA GLY A 45 -7.26 -5.88 15.74
C GLY A 45 -6.37 -6.99 16.28
N TRP A 46 -6.00 -7.99 15.48
CA TRP A 46 -5.28 -9.19 15.96
C TRP A 46 -3.85 -9.33 15.44
N HIS A 47 -3.41 -8.47 14.50
CA HIS A 47 -2.03 -8.53 13.99
C HIS A 47 -1.54 -7.17 13.48
N PHE A 48 -0.40 -6.74 14.02
CA PHE A 48 0.36 -5.58 13.59
C PHE A 48 1.86 -5.89 13.61
N HIS A 49 2.64 -5.03 12.97
CA HIS A 49 4.09 -5.02 13.00
C HIS A 49 4.59 -3.67 13.53
N ILE A 50 5.78 -3.70 14.13
CA ILE A 50 6.56 -2.50 14.43
C ILE A 50 7.90 -2.69 13.73
N ASP A 51 8.29 -1.74 12.89
CA ASP A 51 9.62 -1.78 12.26
C ASP A 51 10.70 -1.17 13.17
N ASN A 52 11.96 -1.25 12.73
CA ASN A 52 13.10 -0.70 13.48
C ASN A 52 13.12 0.85 13.56
N TYR A 53 12.16 1.52 12.92
CA TYR A 53 11.96 2.97 12.98
C TYR A 53 10.75 3.33 13.84
N PHE A 54 10.17 2.36 14.55
CA PHE A 54 8.98 2.50 15.39
C PHE A 54 7.71 2.88 14.61
N ASN A 55 7.63 2.60 13.31
CA ASN A 55 6.36 2.74 12.59
C ASN A 55 5.41 1.61 13.01
N TYR A 56 4.20 1.97 13.43
CA TYR A 56 3.12 1.02 13.66
C TYR A 56 2.44 0.67 12.33
N ILE A 57 2.49 -0.60 11.94
CA ILE A 57 2.09 -1.08 10.61
C ILE A 57 1.02 -2.17 10.75
N THR A 58 -0.11 -2.04 10.05
CA THR A 58 -1.17 -3.07 10.01
C THR A 58 -1.32 -3.70 8.63
N GLY A 59 -1.98 -4.86 8.56
CA GLY A 59 -2.34 -5.48 7.29
C GLY A 59 -1.18 -5.92 6.40
N TYR A 60 0.00 -6.19 6.98
CA TYR A 60 1.26 -6.48 6.26
C TYR A 60 1.72 -5.34 5.32
N CYS A 61 1.15 -4.14 5.46
CA CYS A 61 1.37 -3.00 4.55
C CYS A 61 2.73 -2.33 4.76
N GLY A 62 3.81 -3.00 4.37
CA GLY A 62 5.16 -2.42 4.42
C GLY A 62 5.22 -1.02 3.77
N GLY A 63 5.94 -0.10 4.43
CA GLY A 63 6.06 1.29 4.00
C GLY A 63 4.87 2.20 4.37
N LEU A 64 3.85 1.67 5.04
CA LEU A 64 2.68 2.43 5.49
C LEU A 64 2.64 2.48 7.03
N SER A 65 2.77 3.68 7.60
CA SER A 65 2.77 3.92 9.05
C SER A 65 1.44 4.52 9.51
N LEU A 66 0.83 3.92 10.53
CA LEU A 66 -0.35 4.49 11.21
C LEU A 66 0.05 5.46 12.32
N GLY A 67 1.28 5.39 12.82
CA GLY A 67 1.75 6.20 13.94
C GLY A 67 3.09 5.74 14.47
N ASP A 68 3.57 6.42 15.50
CA ASP A 68 4.78 6.08 16.23
C ASP A 68 4.45 5.10 17.35
N ALA A 69 5.00 3.88 17.28
CA ALA A 69 4.75 2.82 18.23
C ALA A 69 5.35 3.09 19.63
N ARG A 70 6.04 4.22 19.83
CA ARG A 70 6.41 4.70 21.17
C ARG A 70 5.25 5.43 21.86
N ASP A 71 4.22 5.81 21.10
CA ASP A 71 2.97 6.42 21.56
C ASP A 71 1.78 5.53 21.19
N LEU A 72 1.78 4.30 21.75
CA LEU A 72 0.71 3.33 21.48
C LEU A 72 -0.66 3.79 22.00
N GLU A 73 -0.70 4.58 23.07
CA GLU A 73 -1.95 5.08 23.64
C GLU A 73 -2.70 5.94 22.61
N SER A 74 -2.03 6.90 21.97
CA SER A 74 -2.63 7.69 20.89
C SER A 74 -3.11 6.83 19.72
N ILE A 75 -2.38 5.76 19.38
CA ILE A 75 -2.79 4.85 18.29
C ILE A 75 -4.05 4.05 18.69
N CYS A 76 -4.14 3.60 19.95
CA CYS A 76 -5.28 2.85 20.48
C CYS A 76 -6.55 3.69 20.61
N GLU A 77 -6.44 5.01 20.80
CA GLU A 77 -7.58 5.93 20.77
C GLU A 77 -8.22 6.07 19.37
N GLY A 78 -7.48 5.67 18.33
CA GLY A 78 -7.92 5.67 16.95
C GLY A 78 -7.10 6.62 16.06
N VAL A 79 -6.97 6.26 14.79
CA VAL A 79 -6.18 7.02 13.82
C VAL A 79 -7.07 8.04 13.11
N ARG A 80 -6.84 9.32 13.38
CA ARG A 80 -7.49 10.42 12.64
C ARG A 80 -6.98 10.48 11.21
N LEU A 81 -7.89 10.71 10.26
CA LEU A 81 -7.59 10.72 8.83
C LEU A 81 -7.45 12.14 8.23
N ASP A 82 -7.82 13.18 8.99
CA ASP A 82 -7.86 14.58 8.50
C ASP A 82 -6.51 15.06 7.93
N ASP A 83 -5.41 14.58 8.51
CA ASP A 83 -4.04 14.90 8.09
C ASP A 83 -3.30 13.68 7.52
N ARG A 84 -4.06 12.70 7.01
CA ARG A 84 -3.56 11.44 6.46
C ARG A 84 -4.26 11.07 5.15
N PRO A 85 -4.05 11.86 4.07
CA PRO A 85 -4.75 11.69 2.81
C PRO A 85 -4.50 10.32 2.17
N ILE A 86 -3.32 9.71 2.35
CA ILE A 86 -3.04 8.38 1.80
C ILE A 86 -3.90 7.32 2.50
N LEU A 87 -3.99 7.38 3.83
CA LEU A 87 -4.83 6.45 4.57
C LEU A 87 -6.31 6.68 4.31
N SER A 88 -6.73 7.95 4.22
CA SER A 88 -8.10 8.32 3.85
C SER A 88 -8.50 7.72 2.50
N ALA A 89 -7.63 7.83 1.48
CA ALA A 89 -7.84 7.23 0.18
C ALA A 89 -7.91 5.69 0.27
N LEU A 90 -6.96 5.06 0.99
CA LEU A 90 -6.91 3.59 1.13
C LEU A 90 -8.15 2.99 1.82
N VAL A 91 -8.71 3.65 2.83
CA VAL A 91 -9.94 3.16 3.48
C VAL A 91 -11.19 3.42 2.64
N THR A 92 -11.15 4.42 1.75
CA THR A 92 -12.26 4.74 0.85
C THR A 92 -12.27 3.82 -0.37
N GLY A 93 -11.13 3.66 -1.03
CA GLY A 93 -10.97 2.75 -2.17
C GLY A 93 -9.72 3.02 -2.99
N MET A 94 -9.22 2.00 -3.67
CA MET A 94 -8.04 2.09 -4.53
C MET A 94 -8.22 3.09 -5.68
N GLY A 95 -9.46 3.30 -6.16
CA GLY A 95 -9.75 4.33 -7.16
C GLY A 95 -9.49 5.76 -6.66
N GLU A 96 -9.73 6.04 -5.37
CA GLU A 96 -9.39 7.34 -4.75
C GLU A 96 -7.87 7.53 -4.71
N LEU A 97 -7.14 6.50 -4.27
CA LEU A 97 -5.68 6.55 -4.21
C LEU A 97 -5.07 6.76 -5.59
N TYR A 98 -5.61 6.07 -6.60
CA TYR A 98 -5.18 6.20 -7.98
C TYR A 98 -5.41 7.63 -8.50
N ARG A 99 -6.63 8.17 -8.38
CA ARG A 99 -6.93 9.54 -8.84
C ARG A 99 -6.08 10.58 -8.13
N PHE A 100 -5.97 10.49 -6.81
CA PHE A 100 -5.07 11.35 -6.03
C PHE A 100 -3.65 11.35 -6.57
N ALA A 101 -3.09 10.17 -6.86
CA ALA A 101 -1.73 10.07 -7.38
C ALA A 101 -1.59 10.57 -8.82
N VAL A 102 -2.60 10.40 -9.67
CA VAL A 102 -2.61 10.92 -11.05
C VAL A 102 -2.69 12.46 -11.03
N GLU A 103 -3.66 13.00 -10.31
CA GLU A 103 -3.98 14.43 -10.32
C GLU A 103 -2.90 15.26 -9.60
N GLU A 104 -2.50 14.84 -8.40
CA GLU A 104 -1.56 15.63 -7.56
C GLU A 104 -0.10 15.29 -7.84
N PHE A 105 0.15 14.05 -8.28
CA PHE A 105 1.50 13.53 -8.40
C PHE A 105 1.81 12.98 -9.77
N GLY A 106 0.98 13.16 -10.81
CA GLY A 106 1.29 12.68 -12.17
C GLY A 106 1.70 11.21 -12.24
N TYR A 107 0.96 10.34 -11.55
CA TYR A 107 1.11 8.89 -11.63
C TYR A 107 0.72 8.38 -13.02
N GLU A 108 1.52 7.46 -13.54
CA GLU A 108 1.26 6.77 -14.80
C GLU A 108 1.18 5.28 -14.51
N GLU A 109 0.12 4.65 -15.03
CA GLU A 109 -0.09 3.22 -14.83
C GLU A 109 1.04 2.40 -15.47
N ALA A 110 1.51 1.37 -14.77
CA ALA A 110 2.45 0.40 -15.32
C ALA A 110 1.86 -0.28 -16.59
N PRO A 111 2.56 -0.25 -17.74
CA PRO A 111 2.01 -0.76 -19.00
C PRO A 111 1.64 -2.25 -19.00
N ASP A 112 2.29 -3.02 -18.13
CA ASP A 112 2.06 -4.45 -17.95
C ASP A 112 0.99 -4.76 -16.89
N GLY A 113 0.48 -3.76 -16.17
CA GLY A 113 -0.55 -3.89 -15.16
C GLY A 113 -0.08 -4.52 -13.85
N TYR A 114 -1.03 -4.92 -13.01
CA TYR A 114 -0.78 -5.36 -11.63
C TYR A 114 -1.37 -6.74 -11.36
N ILE A 115 -0.73 -7.48 -10.46
CA ILE A 115 -1.15 -8.84 -10.08
C ILE A 115 -2.15 -8.83 -8.90
N SER A 116 -2.32 -7.68 -8.22
CA SER A 116 -3.24 -7.51 -7.09
C SER A 116 -3.44 -6.03 -6.75
N LYS A 117 -4.47 -5.72 -5.95
CA LYS A 117 -4.67 -4.38 -5.35
C LYS A 117 -3.46 -3.90 -4.53
N CYS A 118 -2.77 -4.84 -3.87
CA CYS A 118 -1.61 -4.53 -3.05
C CYS A 118 -0.38 -4.15 -3.89
N HIS A 119 -0.23 -4.75 -5.09
CA HIS A 119 0.79 -4.35 -6.05
C HIS A 119 0.54 -2.92 -6.53
N LEU A 120 -0.68 -2.61 -6.98
CA LEU A 120 -1.09 -1.25 -7.37
C LEU A 120 -0.85 -0.25 -6.25
N CYS A 121 -1.29 -0.57 -5.03
CA CYS A 121 -1.10 0.27 -3.84
C CYS A 121 0.38 0.58 -3.57
N VAL A 122 1.25 -0.44 -3.59
CA VAL A 122 2.69 -0.23 -3.37
C VAL A 122 3.30 0.63 -4.47
N ASP A 123 2.87 0.46 -5.72
CA ASP A 123 3.44 1.18 -6.85
C ASP A 123 3.07 2.66 -6.83
N ILE A 124 1.79 2.97 -6.57
CA ILE A 124 1.34 4.33 -6.32
C ILE A 124 2.09 4.96 -5.14
N ARG A 125 2.13 4.29 -3.99
CA ARG A 125 2.81 4.82 -2.80
C ARG A 125 4.29 5.07 -3.04
N LYS A 126 4.97 4.18 -3.76
CA LYS A 126 6.38 4.33 -4.18
C LYS A 126 6.57 5.55 -5.05
N HIS A 127 5.69 5.78 -6.01
CA HIS A 127 5.73 6.95 -6.87
C HIS A 127 5.55 8.26 -6.10
N VAL A 128 4.51 8.34 -5.27
CA VAL A 128 4.25 9.51 -4.42
C VAL A 128 5.42 9.75 -3.46
N ALA A 129 5.92 8.69 -2.82
CA ALA A 129 7.06 8.77 -1.93
C ALA A 129 8.35 9.20 -2.63
N ARG A 130 8.49 9.10 -3.95
CA ARG A 130 9.66 9.63 -4.66
C ARG A 130 9.58 11.14 -4.92
N ARG A 131 8.36 11.69 -4.93
CA ARG A 131 8.10 13.09 -5.31
C ARG A 131 8.00 14.02 -4.12
N THR A 132 7.49 13.53 -2.99
CA THR A 132 7.39 14.32 -1.75
C THR A 132 7.69 13.47 -0.52
N GLY A 133 8.14 14.14 0.55
CA GLY A 133 8.35 13.58 1.89
C GLY A 133 7.30 14.01 2.91
N GLU A 134 6.26 14.72 2.50
CA GLU A 134 5.27 15.36 3.38
C GLU A 134 4.32 14.37 4.04
N PHE A 135 4.02 13.24 3.39
CA PHE A 135 3.12 12.22 3.94
C PHE A 135 3.82 11.41 5.03
N LYS A 136 3.41 11.66 6.27
CA LYS A 136 3.85 10.89 7.45
C LYS A 136 3.44 9.42 7.38
N GLU A 137 2.42 9.09 6.59
CA GLU A 137 1.96 7.72 6.37
C GLU A 137 2.95 6.91 5.52
N LEU A 138 3.75 7.56 4.65
CA LEU A 138 4.65 6.87 3.73
C LEU A 138 6.03 6.66 4.37
N ARG A 139 6.09 5.81 5.39
CA ARG A 139 7.30 5.53 6.18
C ARG A 139 7.51 4.02 6.42
N PRO A 140 8.77 3.56 6.51
CA PRO A 140 10.01 4.33 6.37
C PRO A 140 10.31 4.63 4.89
N ARG A 141 11.06 5.69 4.62
CA ARG A 141 11.37 6.13 3.24
C ARG A 141 12.25 5.11 2.53
N GLU A 142 13.10 4.45 3.31
CA GLU A 142 14.01 3.41 2.90
C GLU A 142 13.28 2.23 2.28
N PHE A 143 12.06 1.90 2.75
CA PHE A 143 11.23 0.86 2.15
C PHE A 143 11.09 1.09 0.64
N TYR A 144 10.69 2.28 0.24
CA TYR A 144 10.45 2.65 -1.17
C TYR A 144 11.75 2.76 -1.99
N SER A 145 12.82 3.28 -1.38
CA SER A 145 14.13 3.36 -2.05
C SER A 145 14.72 1.97 -2.35
N ARG A 146 14.35 0.95 -1.56
CA ARG A 146 14.89 -0.41 -1.64
C ARG A 146 14.06 -1.37 -2.48
N LEU A 147 12.95 -0.91 -3.08
CA LEU A 147 12.11 -1.76 -3.94
C LEU A 147 12.80 -2.11 -5.27
N ASP A 148 13.73 -1.28 -5.77
CA ASP A 148 14.31 -1.42 -7.11
C ASP A 148 15.76 -1.96 -7.15
N ILE A 149 16.31 -2.40 -6.01
CA ILE A 149 17.78 -2.58 -5.85
C ILE A 149 18.38 -3.72 -6.69
N TRP A 150 17.59 -4.65 -7.25
CA TRP A 150 18.13 -5.88 -7.85
C TRP A 150 18.38 -5.83 -9.36
N ARG A 151 18.08 -4.74 -10.08
CA ARG A 151 18.33 -4.64 -11.54
C ARG A 151 19.83 -4.56 -11.93
N LYS A 152 20.77 -4.89 -11.05
CA LYS A 152 22.23 -4.75 -11.26
C LYS A 152 23.07 -5.94 -10.78
N ILE A 153 22.53 -7.16 -10.75
CA ILE A 153 23.37 -8.37 -10.61
C ILE A 153 23.21 -9.23 -11.84
#